data_AF-A0A5B6VXF2-F1
#
_entry.id   AF-A0A5B6VXF2-F1
#
_cell.length_a   1.000
_cell.length_b   1.000
_cell.length_c   1.000
_cell.angle_alpha   90.00
_cell.angle_beta   90.00
_cell.angle_gamma   90.00
#
_symmetry.space_group_name_H-M   'P 1'
#
loop_
_entity.id
_entity.type
_entity.pdbx_description
1 polymer ?
#
loop_
_entity_poly.entity_id
_entity_poly.type
_entity_poly.pdbx_seq_one_letter_code
_entity_poly.pdbx_strand_id
1 'polypeptide(L)'
;MEESFEEVLKGIWESSSEPLMERLKILQNGLEEWAGVIRRKKWELKRKLSQELESLLLGERDDETLARIIDTKIHLNMEIEKDEVYWEQRARVNWLNMGIRIQAFFLKVLQLVGEQIS
;
A
#
# COMPACT_ATOMS: atom_id res chain seq x y z
N MET A 1 8.29 6.21 15.94
CA MET A 1 8.59 6.82 14.63
C MET A 1 8.45 5.69 13.61
N GLU A 2 7.55 5.81 12.64
CA GLU A 2 7.52 4.84 11.54
C GLU A 2 8.84 4.99 10.77
N GLU A 3 9.55 3.89 10.53
CA GLU A 3 10.74 3.91 9.67
C GLU A 3 10.36 4.47 8.30
N SER A 4 11.10 5.47 7.83
CA SER A 4 10.83 6.08 6.54
C SER A 4 11.20 5.11 5.41
N PHE A 5 10.52 5.25 4.27
CA PHE A 5 10.84 4.49 3.06
C PHE A 5 12.32 4.63 2.67
N GLU A 6 12.87 5.84 2.80
CA GLU A 6 14.25 6.14 2.42
C GLU A 6 15.27 5.40 3.31
N GLU A 7 15.03 5.35 4.62
CA GLU A 7 15.89 4.63 5.56
C GLU A 7 15.90 3.13 5.25
N VAL A 8 14.74 2.55 4.98
CA VAL A 8 14.61 1.12 4.65
C VAL A 8 15.25 0.80 3.30
N LEU A 9 14.97 1.62 2.28
CA LEU A 9 15.57 1.48 0.96
C LEU A 9 17.10 1.56 1.04
N LYS A 10 17.62 2.56 1.75
CA LYS A 10 19.06 2.73 1.93
C LYS A 10 19.67 1.58 2.72
N GLY A 11 19.01 1.15 3.80
CA GLY A 11 19.46 0.01 4.61
C GLY A 11 19.58 -1.28 3.80
N ILE A 12 18.56 -1.63 3.01
CA ILE A 12 18.59 -2.82 2.15
C ILE A 12 19.61 -2.65 1.02
N TRP A 13 19.70 -1.46 0.45
CA TRP A 13 20.66 -1.18 -0.63
C TRP A 13 22.10 -1.36 -0.14
N GLU A 14 22.44 -0.80 1.02
CA GLU A 14 23.79 -0.82 1.59
C GLU A 14 24.15 -2.18 2.24
N SER A 15 23.18 -3.03 2.53
CA SER A 15 23.42 -4.36 3.11
C SER A 15 23.99 -5.39 2.11
N SER A 16 24.06 -5.05 0.82
CA SER A 16 24.54 -5.93 -0.24
C SER A 16 25.68 -5.29 -1.03
N SER A 17 26.76 -6.04 -1.18
CA SER A 17 27.89 -5.73 -2.06
C SER A 17 27.83 -6.50 -3.39
N GLU A 18 26.67 -7.10 -3.70
CA GLU A 18 26.49 -7.91 -4.90
C GLU A 18 26.47 -7.06 -6.18
N PRO A 19 26.72 -7.68 -7.35
CA PRO A 19 26.53 -7.02 -8.64
C PRO A 19 25.10 -6.47 -8.79
N LEU A 20 24.96 -5.40 -9.58
CA LEU A 20 23.73 -4.60 -9.70
C LEU A 20 22.44 -5.44 -9.82
N MET A 21 22.42 -6.46 -10.67
CA MET A 21 21.22 -7.26 -10.91
C MET A 21 20.78 -8.03 -9.66
N GLU A 22 21.74 -8.59 -8.92
CA GLU A 22 21.43 -9.35 -7.71
C GLU A 22 21.09 -8.40 -6.55
N ARG A 23 21.75 -7.26 -6.49
CA ARG A 23 21.41 -6.18 -5.56
C ARG A 23 19.98 -5.66 -5.76
N LEU A 24 19.53 -5.52 -7.00
CA LEU A 24 18.15 -5.14 -7.32
C LEU A 24 17.12 -6.19 -6.88
N LYS A 25 17.44 -7.49 -7.01
CA LYS A 25 16.55 -8.55 -6.50
C LYS A 25 16.46 -8.55 -4.98
N ILE A 26 17.60 -8.36 -4.29
CA ILE A 26 17.64 -8.23 -2.83
C ILE A 26 16.78 -7.03 -2.41
N LEU A 27 16.93 -5.90 -3.09
CA LEU A 27 16.13 -4.71 -2.85
C LEU A 27 14.63 -4.98 -3.06
N GLN A 28 14.26 -5.62 -4.17
CA GLN A 28 12.87 -5.98 -4.45
C GLN A 28 12.28 -6.84 -3.33
N ASN A 29 12.96 -7.93 -2.96
CA ASN A 29 12.49 -8.87 -1.94
C ASN A 29 12.37 -8.19 -0.57
N GLY A 30 13.35 -7.38 -0.18
CA GLY A 30 13.33 -6.66 1.09
C GLY A 30 12.20 -5.62 1.16
N LEU A 31 11.94 -4.90 0.06
CA LEU A 31 10.82 -3.97 -0.01
C LEU A 31 9.45 -4.69 0.01
N GLU A 32 9.34 -5.86 -0.62
CA GLU A 32 8.13 -6.70 -0.57
C GLU A 32 7.87 -7.20 0.86
N GLU A 33 8.91 -7.65 1.57
CA GLU A 33 8.80 -8.07 2.98
C GLU A 33 8.40 -6.91 3.89
N TRP A 34 9.06 -5.76 3.75
CA TRP A 34 8.74 -4.56 4.51
C TRP A 34 7.31 -4.08 4.27
N ALA A 35 6.85 -4.07 3.01
CA ALA A 35 5.45 -3.79 2.69
C ALA A 35 4.49 -4.80 3.36
N GLY A 36 4.88 -6.07 3.45
CA GLY A 36 4.16 -7.10 4.20
C GLY A 36 4.07 -6.78 5.69
N VAL A 37 5.16 -6.34 6.31
CA VAL A 37 5.19 -5.91 7.73
C VAL A 37 4.26 -4.72 7.96
N ILE A 38 4.29 -3.70 7.10
CA ILE A 38 3.41 -2.53 7.21
C ILE A 38 1.94 -2.96 7.13
N ARG A 39 1.57 -3.78 6.15
CA ARG A 39 0.20 -4.27 5.98
C ARG A 39 -0.28 -5.04 7.21
N ARG A 40 0.56 -5.90 7.78
CA ARG A 40 0.25 -6.63 9.02
C ARG A 40 0.01 -5.67 10.19
N LYS A 41 0.92 -4.71 10.42
CA LYS A 41 0.77 -3.71 11.49
C LYS A 41 -0.53 -2.92 11.37
N LYS A 42 -0.88 -2.46 10.16
CA LYS A 42 -2.15 -1.76 9.89
C LYS A 42 -3.37 -2.64 10.15
N TRP A 43 -3.33 -3.89 9.70
CA TRP A 43 -4.42 -4.84 9.95
C TRP A 43 -4.60 -5.11 11.45
N GLU A 44 -3.51 -5.34 12.18
CA GLU A 44 -3.54 -5.56 13.63
C GLU A 44 -4.06 -4.34 14.39
N LEU A 45 -3.67 -3.13 14.00
CA LEU A 45 -4.18 -1.88 14.58
C LEU A 45 -5.69 -1.76 14.41
N LYS A 46 -6.20 -1.90 13.17
CA LYS A 46 -7.64 -1.86 12.91
C LYS A 46 -8.38 -2.94 13.69
N ARG A 47 -7.84 -4.17 13.75
CA ARG A 47 -8.45 -5.26 14.55
C ARG A 47 -8.55 -4.90 16.02
N LYS A 48 -7.48 -4.36 16.61
CA LYS A 48 -7.48 -3.93 18.03
C LYS A 48 -8.49 -2.82 18.29
N LEU A 49 -8.55 -1.82 17.41
CA LEU A 49 -9.51 -0.72 17.53
C LEU A 49 -10.97 -1.20 17.36
N SER A 50 -11.24 -2.12 16.43
CA SER A 50 -12.56 -2.74 16.30
C SER A 50 -12.97 -3.51 17.56
N GLN A 51 -12.05 -4.30 18.12
CA GLN A 51 -12.30 -5.05 19.37
C GLN A 51 -12.51 -4.13 20.57
N GLU A 52 -11.73 -3.04 20.67
CA GLU A 52 -11.92 -2.03 21.71
C GLU A 52 -13.29 -1.36 21.56
N LEU A 53 -13.67 -0.97 20.34
CA LEU A 53 -14.97 -0.37 20.07
C LEU A 53 -16.13 -1.30 20.45
N GLU A 54 -16.05 -2.59 20.07
CA GLU A 54 -17.04 -3.59 20.45
C GLU A 54 -17.17 -3.73 21.97
N SER A 55 -16.04 -3.80 22.67
CA SER A 55 -16.01 -3.86 24.14
C SER A 55 -16.65 -2.63 24.79
N LEU A 56 -16.29 -1.43 24.33
CA LEU A 56 -16.83 -0.17 24.84
C LEU A 56 -18.35 -0.04 24.58
N LEU A 57 -18.84 -0.56 23.46
CA LEU A 57 -20.26 -0.55 23.13
C LEU A 57 -21.09 -1.52 23.99
N LEU A 58 -20.47 -2.55 24.56
CA LEU A 58 -21.11 -3.52 25.46
C LEU A 58 -21.03 -3.12 26.94
N GLY A 59 -20.15 -2.16 27.28
CA GLY A 59 -19.93 -1.68 28.64
C GLY A 59 -21.00 -0.70 29.14
N GLU A 60 -20.81 -0.21 30.37
CA GLU A 60 -21.65 0.84 30.94
C GLU A 60 -21.47 2.17 30.19
N ARG A 61 -22.55 2.93 30.05
CA ARG A 61 -22.57 4.18 29.30
C ARG A 61 -22.42 5.35 30.24
N ASP A 62 -21.20 5.58 30.70
CA ASP A 62 -20.77 6.81 31.34
C ASP A 62 -20.11 7.77 30.33
N ASP A 63 -19.88 9.01 30.75
CA ASP A 63 -19.30 10.06 29.91
C ASP A 63 -17.86 9.72 29.45
N GLU A 64 -17.10 8.99 30.26
CA GLU A 64 -15.73 8.55 29.91
C GLU A 64 -15.75 7.50 28.81
N THR A 65 -16.63 6.51 28.93
CA THR A 65 -16.86 5.47 27.93
C THR A 65 -17.37 6.09 26.63
N LEU A 66 -18.25 7.09 26.69
CA LEU A 66 -18.72 7.80 25.51
C LEU A 66 -17.58 8.56 24.81
N ALA A 67 -16.71 9.25 25.56
CA ALA A 67 -15.54 9.91 25.01
C ALA A 67 -14.61 8.91 24.31
N ARG A 68 -14.31 7.77 24.95
CA ARG A 68 -13.48 6.71 24.36
C ARG A 68 -14.08 6.13 23.08
N ILE A 69 -15.39 5.92 23.04
CA ILE A 69 -16.08 5.45 21.82
C ILE A 69 -15.86 6.43 20.66
N ILE A 70 -15.96 7.74 20.92
CA ILE A 70 -15.75 8.77 19.90
C ILE A 70 -14.30 8.72 19.41
N ASP A 71 -13.33 8.68 20.30
CA ASP A 71 -11.90 8.63 19.97
C ASP A 71 -11.56 7.38 19.13
N THR A 72 -12.04 6.20 19.55
CA THR A 72 -11.80 4.94 18.81
C THR A 72 -12.45 4.99 17.42
N LYS A 73 -13.65 5.57 17.28
CA LYS A 73 -14.30 5.75 15.97
C LYS A 73 -13.54 6.71 15.08
N ILE A 74 -13.06 7.83 15.61
CA ILE A 74 -12.24 8.78 14.86
C ILE A 74 -10.96 8.09 14.35
N HIS A 75 -10.29 7.33 15.21
CA HIS A 75 -9.08 6.61 14.84
C HIS A 75 -9.35 5.55 13.75
N LEU A 76 -10.42 4.77 13.88
CA LEU A 76 -10.83 3.82 12.84
C LEU A 76 -11.10 4.51 11.50
N ASN A 77 -11.82 5.64 11.50
CA ASN A 77 -12.09 6.41 10.29
C ASN A 77 -10.79 6.89 9.62
N MET A 78 -9.82 7.39 10.41
CA MET A 78 -8.52 7.79 9.88
C MET A 78 -7.77 6.64 9.20
N GLU A 79 -7.83 5.42 9.77
CA GLU A 79 -7.19 4.25 9.16
C GLU A 79 -7.92 3.77 7.89
N ILE A 80 -9.25 3.89 7.83
CA ILE A 80 -10.05 3.59 6.63
C ILE A 80 -9.74 4.58 5.52
N GLU A 81 -9.70 5.88 5.81
CA GLU A 81 -9.39 6.93 4.84
C GLU A 81 -8.00 6.74 4.21
N LYS A 82 -7.00 6.34 5.00
CA LYS A 82 -5.67 5.97 4.49
C LYS A 82 -5.73 4.82 3.49
N ASP A 83 -6.56 3.82 3.73
CA ASP A 83 -6.74 2.69 2.81
C ASP A 83 -7.49 3.11 1.54
N GLU A 84 -8.51 3.96 1.65
CA GLU A 84 -9.25 4.49 0.49
C GLU A 84 -8.32 5.26 -0.46
N VAL A 85 -7.52 6.18 0.07
CA VAL A 85 -6.52 6.93 -0.71
C VAL A 85 -5.52 5.98 -1.37
N TYR A 86 -5.03 4.97 -0.64
CA TYR A 86 -4.13 3.97 -1.20
C TYR A 86 -4.77 3.20 -2.37
N TRP A 87 -6.00 2.72 -2.21
CA TRP A 87 -6.70 1.97 -3.24
C TRP A 87 -7.01 2.81 -4.48
N GLU A 88 -7.37 4.08 -4.28
CA GLU A 88 -7.58 5.02 -5.38
C GLU A 88 -6.28 5.24 -6.17
N GLN A 89 -5.17 5.51 -5.49
CA GLN A 89 -3.86 5.66 -6.13
C GLN A 89 -3.47 4.39 -6.89
N ARG A 90 -3.67 3.21 -6.29
CA ARG A 90 -3.38 1.92 -6.92
C ARG A 90 -4.21 1.70 -8.18
N ALA A 91 -5.50 2.05 -8.14
CA ALA A 91 -6.40 1.95 -9.28
C ALA A 91 -5.97 2.88 -10.42
N ARG A 92 -5.59 4.13 -10.12
CA ARG A 92 -5.08 5.09 -11.11
C ARG A 92 -3.82 4.57 -11.81
N VAL A 93 -2.86 4.04 -11.06
CA VAL A 93 -1.63 3.47 -11.63
C VAL A 93 -1.94 2.26 -12.53
N ASN A 94 -2.83 1.37 -12.08
CA ASN A 94 -3.24 0.22 -12.89
C ASN A 94 -3.94 0.65 -14.18
N TRP A 95 -4.79 1.65 -14.11
CA TRP A 95 -5.48 2.21 -15.27
C TRP A 95 -4.49 2.82 -16.28
N LEU A 96 -3.54 3.63 -15.82
CA LEU A 96 -2.48 4.19 -16.65
C LEU A 96 -1.63 3.11 -17.33
N ASN A 97 -1.21 2.09 -16.57
CA ASN A 97 -0.42 0.99 -17.13
C ASN A 97 -1.19 0.23 -18.21
N MET A 98 -2.49 0.00 -18.01
CA MET A 98 -3.35 -0.61 -19.02
C MET A 98 -3.45 0.26 -20.28
N GLY A 99 -3.64 1.58 -20.12
CA GLY A 99 -3.66 2.53 -21.24
C GLY A 99 -2.38 2.50 -22.07
N ILE A 100 -1.22 2.52 -21.42
CA ILE A 100 0.09 2.43 -22.08
C ILE A 100 0.22 1.11 -22.87
N ARG A 101 -0.20 -0.02 -22.28
CA ARG A 101 -0.16 -1.34 -22.95
C ARG A 101 -1.06 -1.38 -24.17
N ILE A 102 -2.26 -0.81 -24.10
CA ILE A 102 -3.19 -0.72 -25.22
C ILE A 102 -2.59 0.16 -26.34
N GLN A 103 -2.00 1.30 -25.99
CA GLN A 103 -1.36 2.18 -26.96
C GLN A 103 -0.19 1.47 -27.67
N ALA A 104 0.66 0.77 -26.92
CA ALA A 104 1.77 -0.01 -27.48
C ALA A 104 1.29 -1.12 -28.43
N PHE A 105 0.18 -1.78 -28.11
CA PHE A 105 -0.45 -2.78 -28.99
C PHE A 105 -0.89 -2.16 -30.32
N PHE A 106 -1.62 -1.04 -30.28
CA PHE A 106 -2.08 -0.37 -31.50
C PHE A 106 -0.92 0.14 -32.37
N LEU A 107 0.12 0.70 -31.75
CA LEU A 107 1.33 1.12 -32.47
C LEU A 107 1.99 -0.06 -33.21
N LYS A 108 2.09 -1.22 -32.56
CA LYS A 108 2.63 -2.44 -33.17
C LYS A 108 1.79 -2.92 -34.35
N VAL A 109 0.46 -2.87 -34.24
CA VAL A 109 -0.45 -3.26 -35.35
C VAL A 109 -0.29 -2.32 -36.54
N LEU A 110 -0.22 -1.01 -36.32
CA LEU A 110 -0.06 -0.03 -37.39
C LEU A 110 1.26 -0.21 -38.15
N GLN A 111 2.36 -0.53 -37.47
CA GLN A 111 3.64 -0.84 -38.12
C GLN A 111 3.52 -2.07 -39.04
N LEU A 112 2.93 -3.17 -38.54
CA LEU A 112 2.76 -4.39 -39.33
C LEU A 112 1.85 -4.19 -40.55
N VAL A 113 0.80 -3.38 -40.42
CA VAL A 113 -0.08 -3.04 -41.54
C VAL A 113 0.64 -2.13 -42.54
N GLY A 114 1.44 -1.17 -42.08
CA GLY A 114 2.27 -0.34 -42.95
C GLY A 114 3.32 -1.13 -43.74
N GLU A 115 3.93 -2.13 -43.13
CA GLU A 115 4.90 -3.04 -43.79
C GLU A 115 4.27 -3.97 -44.82
N GLN A 116 2.97 -4.28 -44.71
CA GLN A 116 2.23 -5.13 -45.67
C GLN A 116 1.73 -4.36 -46.90
N ILE A 117 1.64 -3.03 -46.81
CA ILE A 117 1.09 -2.16 -47.87
C ILE A 117 2.20 -1.44 -48.65
N SER A 118 3.45 -1.52 -48.20
CA SER A 118 4.63 -0.95 -48.87
C SER A 118 5.45 -1.99 -49.63
#